data_AF-A0A1F9QZQ0-F1
#
_entry.id   AF-A0A1F9QZQ0-F1
#
_cell.length_a   1.000
_cell.length_b   1.000
_cell.length_c   1.000
_cell.angle_alpha   90.00
_cell.angle_beta   90.00
_cell.angle_gamma   90.00
#
_symmetry.space_group_name_H-M   'P 1'
#
loop_
_entity.id
_entity.type
_entity.pdbx_description
1 polymer ?
#
loop_
_entity_poly.entity_id
_entity_poly.type
_entity_poly.pdbx_seq_one_letter_code
_entity_poly.pdbx_strand_id
1 'polypeptide(L)'
;MDVVIPKVAVPVRNAAPLQPAAPPAPETSQDAYAVFDQRDEALIVDALKGRYIEEFVYRFCRRHRGADGKIPPECACTDVVVGLSWLGVQEAAREYKGVMVPVEKVIKKETDDSVEIMCEAIDTKSGSSRIGIASQPKKLRLRTGQLLDDEFATAKAVAKAQRNAIRPLLPVTLIKAWIAAKLKGANTLPAPTPPASAALPPAPSAPPAAMTPAPVQSMSAPTHGNGAWHPSVSQVKRVFGLAFGNNVSRKQIKELVLSICGVEDPALISSRTSYENLCAIIQRGGLPV
;
A
#
# COMPACT_ATOMS: atom_id res chain seq x y z
N MET A 1 -80.06 20.23 -0.60
CA MET A 1 -78.82 20.90 -0.17
C MET A 1 -77.76 19.82 -0.08
N ASP A 2 -77.08 19.57 -1.20
CA ASP A 2 -76.12 18.48 -1.31
C ASP A 2 -74.72 18.99 -0.96
N VAL A 3 -74.16 18.40 0.09
CA VAL A 3 -72.85 18.75 0.64
C VAL A 3 -71.77 18.14 -0.24
N VAL A 4 -71.00 18.99 -0.90
CA VAL A 4 -69.81 18.61 -1.69
C VAL A 4 -68.65 18.38 -0.73
N ILE A 5 -68.20 17.14 -0.60
CA ILE A 5 -66.98 16.78 0.14
C ILE A 5 -65.80 16.75 -0.85
N PRO A 6 -64.77 17.60 -0.71
CA PRO A 6 -63.61 17.57 -1.58
C PRO A 6 -62.71 16.36 -1.25
N LYS A 7 -62.44 15.52 -2.26
CA LYS A 7 -61.48 14.42 -2.19
C LYS A 7 -60.05 14.98 -2.17
N VAL A 8 -59.35 14.81 -1.05
CA VAL A 8 -57.91 15.03 -0.93
C VAL A 8 -57.17 13.85 -1.56
N ALA A 9 -56.38 14.11 -2.60
CA ALA A 9 -55.53 13.11 -3.24
C ALA A 9 -54.32 12.79 -2.34
N VAL A 10 -54.16 11.52 -1.99
CA VAL A 10 -52.97 11.01 -1.30
C VAL A 10 -51.83 10.89 -2.32
N PRO A 11 -50.62 11.41 -2.05
CA PRO A 11 -49.51 11.29 -2.99
C PRO A 11 -49.07 9.83 -3.11
N VAL A 12 -49.08 9.34 -4.35
CA VAL A 12 -48.50 8.06 -4.75
C VAL A 12 -47.00 8.11 -4.42
N ARG A 13 -46.56 7.23 -3.51
CA ARG A 13 -45.13 6.98 -3.29
C ARG A 13 -44.57 6.39 -4.59
N ASN A 14 -43.88 7.23 -5.36
CA ASN A 14 -43.00 6.77 -6.42
C ASN A 14 -42.01 5.78 -5.80
N ALA A 15 -42.15 4.50 -6.12
CA ALA A 15 -41.16 3.49 -5.81
C ALA A 15 -39.86 3.91 -6.49
N ALA A 16 -38.84 4.22 -5.69
CA ALA A 16 -37.51 4.48 -6.20
C ALA A 16 -37.06 3.27 -7.03
N PRO A 17 -36.42 3.48 -8.20
CA PRO A 17 -35.88 2.38 -8.97
C PRO A 17 -34.89 1.60 -8.11
N LEU A 18 -35.13 0.29 -7.97
CA LEU A 18 -34.24 -0.67 -7.33
C LEU A 18 -32.83 -0.46 -7.87
N GLN A 19 -31.94 0.01 -7.00
CA GLN A 19 -30.52 0.10 -7.33
C GLN A 19 -30.03 -1.32 -7.67
N PRO A 20 -29.41 -1.53 -8.84
CA PRO A 20 -28.88 -2.84 -9.18
C PRO A 20 -27.75 -3.22 -8.22
N ALA A 21 -27.78 -4.46 -7.76
CA ALA A 21 -26.85 -5.04 -6.81
C ALA A 21 -25.38 -4.76 -7.19
N ALA A 22 -24.58 -4.42 -6.17
CA ALA A 22 -23.15 -4.25 -6.30
C ALA A 22 -22.48 -5.54 -6.82
N PRO A 23 -21.46 -5.44 -7.69
CA PRO A 23 -20.73 -6.61 -8.17
C PRO A 23 -20.04 -7.35 -7.01
N PRO A 24 -19.82 -8.68 -7.14
CA PRO A 24 -19.22 -9.51 -6.09
C PRO A 24 -17.82 -9.01 -5.71
N ALA A 25 -17.47 -9.21 -4.45
CA ALA A 25 -16.19 -8.80 -3.91
C ALA A 25 -15.03 -9.52 -4.63
N PRO A 26 -13.89 -8.86 -4.84
CA PRO A 26 -12.69 -9.50 -5.35
C PRO A 26 -12.18 -10.53 -4.34
N GLU A 27 -12.41 -11.81 -4.59
CA GLU A 27 -11.96 -12.89 -3.72
C GLU A 27 -10.44 -13.16 -3.86
N THR A 28 -9.83 -12.64 -4.94
CA THR A 28 -8.41 -12.90 -5.28
C THR A 28 -7.55 -11.63 -5.32
N SER A 29 -6.23 -11.81 -5.17
CA SER A 29 -5.25 -10.73 -5.27
C SER A 29 -5.20 -10.07 -6.65
N GLN A 30 -5.59 -10.78 -7.72
CA GLN A 30 -5.59 -10.29 -9.10
C GLN A 30 -6.66 -9.23 -9.34
N ASP A 31 -7.86 -9.43 -8.78
CA ASP A 31 -8.96 -8.48 -8.93
C ASP A 31 -8.67 -7.13 -8.24
N ALA A 32 -7.90 -7.16 -7.15
CA ALA A 32 -7.42 -5.95 -6.50
C ALA A 32 -6.51 -5.10 -7.41
N TYR A 33 -5.68 -5.74 -8.24
CA TYR A 33 -4.83 -5.05 -9.21
C TYR A 33 -5.61 -4.45 -10.38
N ALA A 34 -6.63 -5.16 -10.86
CA ALA A 34 -7.52 -4.64 -11.90
C ALA A 34 -8.24 -3.34 -11.44
N VAL A 35 -8.67 -3.29 -10.17
CA VAL A 35 -9.28 -2.08 -9.59
C VAL A 35 -8.28 -0.92 -9.51
N PHE A 36 -7.00 -1.19 -9.22
CA PHE A 36 -5.96 -0.16 -9.25
C PHE A 36 -5.79 0.42 -10.64
N ASP A 37 -5.64 -0.45 -11.64
CA ASP A 37 -5.37 -0.01 -12.99
C ASP A 37 -6.58 0.74 -13.60
N GLN A 38 -7.82 0.32 -13.32
CA GLN A 38 -9.01 1.05 -13.75
C GLN A 38 -9.09 2.46 -13.15
N ARG A 39 -8.77 2.61 -11.86
CA ARG A 39 -8.76 3.92 -11.21
C ARG A 39 -7.65 4.81 -11.72
N ASP A 40 -6.46 4.24 -11.88
CA ASP A 40 -5.32 4.97 -12.40
C ASP A 40 -5.58 5.44 -13.84
N GLU A 41 -6.19 4.60 -14.68
CA GLU A 41 -6.65 4.99 -16.01
C GLU A 41 -7.66 6.12 -15.98
N ALA A 42 -8.64 6.08 -15.07
CA ALA A 42 -9.61 7.15 -14.94
C ALA A 42 -8.93 8.48 -14.57
N LEU A 43 -7.96 8.45 -13.66
CA LEU A 43 -7.18 9.63 -13.29
C LEU A 43 -6.30 10.14 -14.44
N ILE A 44 -5.69 9.25 -15.22
CA ILE A 44 -4.93 9.63 -16.42
C ILE A 44 -5.84 10.32 -17.42
N VAL A 45 -7.01 9.76 -17.71
CA VAL A 45 -7.98 10.35 -18.64
C VAL A 45 -8.49 11.70 -18.12
N ASP A 46 -8.74 11.82 -16.83
CA ASP A 46 -9.18 13.07 -16.22
C ASP A 46 -8.11 14.16 -16.29
N ALA A 47 -6.84 13.79 -16.07
CA ALA A 47 -5.70 14.70 -16.22
C ALA A 47 -5.54 15.15 -17.69
N LEU A 48 -5.67 14.23 -18.65
CA LEU A 48 -5.62 14.53 -20.08
C LEU A 48 -6.78 15.44 -20.53
N LYS A 49 -7.93 15.33 -19.88
CA LYS A 49 -9.09 16.22 -20.09
C LYS A 49 -8.94 17.57 -19.38
N GLY A 50 -7.81 17.84 -18.73
CA GLY A 50 -7.53 19.09 -18.03
C GLY A 50 -8.27 19.26 -16.71
N ARG A 51 -8.82 18.19 -16.13
CA ARG A 51 -9.43 18.25 -14.80
C ARG A 51 -8.33 18.25 -13.74
N TYR A 52 -8.44 19.14 -12.76
CA TYR A 52 -7.49 19.20 -11.64
C TYR A 52 -7.71 18.00 -10.72
N ILE A 53 -6.66 17.23 -10.48
CA ILE A 53 -6.71 16.01 -9.67
C ILE A 53 -5.80 16.19 -8.47
N GLU A 54 -6.39 16.18 -7.27
CA GLU A 54 -5.66 16.22 -6.01
C GLU A 54 -5.50 14.82 -5.39
N GLU A 55 -6.03 13.78 -6.04
CA GLU A 55 -5.97 12.40 -5.55
C GLU A 55 -4.63 11.73 -5.88
N PHE A 56 -3.65 11.97 -5.02
CA PHE A 56 -2.31 11.40 -5.15
C PHE A 56 -2.16 10.00 -4.53
N VAL A 57 -3.04 9.67 -3.57
CA VAL A 57 -3.01 8.40 -2.82
C VAL A 57 -4.40 7.81 -2.85
N TYR A 58 -4.52 6.58 -3.36
CA TYR A 58 -5.76 5.82 -3.23
C TYR A 58 -5.70 4.92 -2.00
N ARG A 59 -6.87 4.66 -1.43
CA ARG A 59 -7.08 3.71 -0.34
C ARG A 59 -8.32 2.87 -0.63
N PHE A 60 -8.20 1.56 -0.53
CA PHE A 60 -9.37 0.68 -0.51
C PHE A 60 -9.17 -0.50 0.44
N CYS A 61 -10.27 -1.00 0.99
CA CYS A 61 -10.30 -2.22 1.77
C CYS A 61 -10.65 -3.39 0.85
N ARG A 62 -9.91 -4.50 0.93
CA ARG A 62 -10.22 -5.69 0.12
C ARG A 62 -11.58 -6.31 0.47
N ARG A 63 -12.00 -6.19 1.73
CA ARG A 63 -13.24 -6.80 2.25
C ARG A 63 -14.46 -5.90 2.15
N HIS A 64 -14.29 -4.59 2.27
CA HIS A 64 -15.39 -3.64 2.30
C HIS A 64 -15.20 -2.59 1.21
N ARG A 65 -16.20 -2.47 0.32
CA ARG A 65 -16.19 -1.49 -0.77
C ARG A 65 -17.36 -0.54 -0.58
N GLY A 66 -17.10 0.76 -0.47
CA GLY A 66 -18.14 1.77 -0.64
C GLY A 66 -18.58 1.87 -2.11
N ALA A 67 -19.75 2.44 -2.38
CA ALA A 67 -20.27 2.59 -3.75
C ALA A 67 -19.27 3.29 -4.69
N ASP A 68 -18.47 4.22 -4.16
CA ASP A 68 -17.46 4.98 -4.90
C ASP A 68 -16.08 4.29 -4.94
N GLY A 69 -16.00 3.04 -4.45
CA GLY A 69 -14.77 2.27 -4.24
C GLY A 69 -13.87 2.82 -3.12
N LYS A 70 -14.31 3.86 -2.40
CA LYS A 70 -13.62 4.40 -1.24
C LYS A 70 -13.88 3.49 -0.03
N ILE A 71 -13.00 3.58 0.96
CA ILE A 71 -13.18 2.89 2.24
C ILE A 71 -14.39 3.53 2.95
N PRO A 72 -15.42 2.76 3.34
CA PRO A 72 -16.50 3.30 4.16
C PRO A 72 -15.92 3.89 5.45
N PRO A 73 -16.43 5.04 5.96
CA PRO A 73 -15.87 5.67 7.15
C PRO A 73 -15.91 4.76 8.39
N GLU A 74 -16.86 3.83 8.45
CA GLU A 74 -16.97 2.80 9.49
C GLU A 74 -16.01 1.60 9.34
N CYS A 75 -15.19 1.55 8.28
CA CYS A 75 -14.37 0.38 7.98
C CYS A 75 -13.02 0.41 8.72
N ALA A 76 -12.93 -0.34 9.82
CA ALA A 76 -11.72 -0.55 10.63
C ALA A 76 -10.88 -1.78 10.19
N CYS A 77 -11.02 -2.24 8.95
CA CYS A 77 -10.32 -3.43 8.48
C CYS A 77 -8.79 -3.22 8.43
N THR A 78 -8.02 -4.25 8.75
CA THR A 78 -6.55 -4.24 8.61
C THR A 78 -6.08 -4.51 7.18
N ASP A 79 -6.97 -5.00 6.30
CA ASP A 79 -6.68 -5.31 4.89
C ASP A 79 -6.89 -4.10 3.97
N VAL A 80 -6.32 -2.96 4.37
CA VAL A 80 -6.31 -1.74 3.56
C VAL A 80 -5.09 -1.75 2.67
N VAL A 81 -5.32 -1.65 1.36
CA VAL A 81 -4.24 -1.44 0.40
C VAL A 81 -4.16 0.05 0.10
N VAL A 82 -2.94 0.57 0.24
CA VAL A 82 -2.62 1.96 -0.03
C VAL A 82 -1.56 2.00 -1.12
N GLY A 83 -1.74 2.88 -2.09
CA GLY A 83 -0.75 3.08 -3.14
C GLY A 83 -0.84 4.47 -3.76
N LEU A 84 0.22 4.81 -4.47
CA LEU A 84 0.33 6.05 -5.23
C LEU A 84 -0.36 5.88 -6.57
N SER A 85 -1.16 6.88 -6.95
CA SER A 85 -1.63 7.05 -8.33
C SER A 85 -0.46 7.45 -9.24
N TRP A 86 -0.64 7.39 -10.55
CA TRP A 86 0.32 7.88 -11.54
C TRP A 86 0.76 9.31 -11.22
N LEU A 87 -0.20 10.19 -10.92
CA LEU A 87 0.09 11.58 -10.53
C LEU A 87 0.85 11.66 -9.20
N GLY A 88 0.50 10.81 -8.23
CA GLY A 88 1.24 10.69 -6.97
C GLY A 88 2.69 10.24 -7.16
N VAL A 89 2.95 9.33 -8.10
CA VAL A 89 4.31 8.90 -8.46
C VAL A 89 5.10 10.03 -9.13
N GLN A 90 4.46 10.81 -10.01
CA GLN A 90 5.11 11.95 -10.66
C GLN A 90 5.48 13.05 -9.67
N GLU A 91 4.57 13.41 -8.77
CA GLU A 91 4.83 14.44 -7.75
C GLU A 91 5.86 13.96 -6.72
N ALA A 92 5.82 12.70 -6.30
CA ALA A 92 6.85 12.12 -5.44
C ALA A 92 8.24 12.13 -6.13
N ALA A 93 8.30 11.88 -7.44
CA ALA A 93 9.53 11.96 -8.21
C ALA A 93 10.04 13.39 -8.36
N ARG A 94 9.14 14.36 -8.55
CA ARG A 94 9.44 15.79 -8.57
C ARG A 94 10.03 16.26 -7.24
N GLU A 95 9.46 15.80 -6.11
CA GLU A 95 9.97 16.13 -4.78
C GLU A 95 11.32 15.47 -4.48
N TYR A 96 11.50 14.21 -4.89
CA TYR A 96 12.78 13.51 -4.73
C TYR A 96 13.91 14.25 -5.47
N LYS A 97 13.62 14.85 -6.63
CA LYS A 97 14.55 15.49 -7.57
C LYS A 97 15.62 14.52 -8.06
N GLY A 98 15.77 14.40 -9.39
CA GLY A 98 16.81 13.57 -10.00
C GLY A 98 16.29 12.34 -10.75
N VAL A 99 14.98 12.09 -10.79
CA VAL A 99 14.44 11.11 -11.74
C VAL A 99 14.13 11.82 -13.05
N MET A 100 14.71 11.33 -14.13
CA MET A 100 14.50 11.81 -15.49
C MET A 100 13.98 10.67 -16.36
N VAL A 101 13.05 11.00 -17.25
CA VAL A 101 12.55 10.08 -18.28
C VAL A 101 12.94 10.66 -19.64
N PRO A 102 14.02 10.19 -20.27
CA PRO A 102 14.44 10.70 -21.58
C PRO A 102 13.42 10.32 -22.65
N VAL A 103 12.95 11.30 -23.43
CA VAL A 103 11.95 11.10 -24.48
C VAL A 103 12.47 10.15 -25.57
N GLU A 104 13.76 10.21 -25.87
CA GLU A 104 14.44 9.34 -26.85
C GLU A 104 14.40 7.85 -26.45
N LYS A 105 14.24 7.56 -25.16
CA LYS A 105 14.19 6.19 -24.62
C LYS A 105 12.76 5.67 -24.46
N VAL A 106 11.78 6.35 -25.07
CA VAL A 106 10.39 5.89 -25.14
C VAL A 106 10.19 5.16 -26.48
N ILE A 107 10.03 3.85 -26.41
CA ILE A 107 9.78 3.00 -27.59
C ILE A 107 8.31 2.64 -27.61
N LYS A 108 7.63 3.02 -28.70
CA LYS A 108 6.24 2.64 -28.98
C LYS A 108 6.22 1.46 -29.96
N LYS A 109 5.54 0.39 -29.59
CA LYS A 109 5.20 -0.74 -30.47
C LYS A 109 3.68 -0.78 -30.58
N GLU A 110 3.19 -0.71 -31.81
CA GLU A 110 1.76 -0.72 -32.08
C GLU A 110 1.38 -2.01 -32.80
N THR A 111 0.40 -2.71 -32.25
CA THR A 111 -0.24 -3.90 -32.84
C THR A 111 -1.67 -3.52 -33.23
N ASP A 112 -2.35 -4.38 -33.99
CA ASP A 112 -3.73 -4.16 -34.42
C ASP A 112 -4.69 -4.02 -33.23
N ASP A 113 -4.47 -4.79 -32.15
CA ASP A 113 -5.36 -4.83 -30.98
C ASP A 113 -4.86 -4.03 -29.76
N SER A 114 -3.57 -3.69 -29.69
CA SER A 114 -2.95 -3.06 -28.51
C SER A 114 -1.80 -2.12 -28.84
N VAL A 115 -1.54 -1.18 -27.94
CA VAL A 115 -0.36 -0.31 -27.94
C VAL A 115 0.53 -0.71 -26.77
N GLU A 116 1.75 -1.13 -27.06
CA GLU A 116 2.78 -1.42 -26.08
C GLU A 116 3.81 -0.28 -26.05
N ILE A 117 4.12 0.20 -24.86
CA ILE A 117 5.09 1.28 -24.64
C ILE A 117 6.11 0.83 -23.63
N MET A 118 7.37 0.99 -24.02
CA MET A 118 8.53 0.79 -23.17
C MET A 118 9.18 2.14 -22.89
N CYS A 119 9.48 2.39 -21.63
CA CYS A 119 10.01 3.66 -21.16
C CYS A 119 11.15 3.40 -20.18
N GLU A 120 12.31 4.02 -20.39
CA GLU A 120 13.41 3.99 -19.42
C GLU A 120 13.41 5.27 -18.57
N ALA A 121 13.45 5.11 -17.26
CA ALA A 121 13.68 6.18 -16.30
C ALA A 121 15.08 6.03 -15.69
N ILE A 122 15.75 7.16 -15.44
CA ILE A 122 17.11 7.22 -14.91
C ILE A 122 17.10 8.11 -13.67
N ASP A 123 17.65 7.60 -12.56
CA ASP A 123 17.98 8.41 -11.39
C ASP A 123 19.38 8.99 -11.55
N THR A 124 19.47 10.30 -11.73
CA THR A 124 20.72 11.04 -11.92
C THR A 124 21.57 11.08 -10.65
N LYS A 125 21.00 10.82 -9.46
CA LYS A 125 21.75 10.78 -8.20
C LYS A 125 22.51 9.48 -8.01
N SER A 126 21.87 8.35 -8.32
CA SER A 126 22.46 7.01 -8.14
C SER A 126 23.04 6.43 -9.44
N GLY A 127 22.73 7.03 -10.60
CA GLY A 127 23.05 6.47 -11.91
C GLY A 127 22.23 5.23 -12.29
N SER A 128 21.26 4.84 -11.45
CA SER A 128 20.43 3.66 -11.70
C SER A 128 19.38 3.96 -12.76
N SER A 129 19.17 3.02 -13.69
CA SER A 129 18.04 3.07 -14.62
C SER A 129 17.08 1.90 -14.42
N ARG A 130 15.82 2.14 -14.77
CA ARG A 130 14.74 1.15 -14.72
C ARG A 130 13.87 1.29 -15.96
N ILE A 131 13.44 0.15 -16.47
CA ILE A 131 12.56 0.09 -17.64
C ILE A 131 11.16 -0.26 -17.16
N GLY A 132 10.19 0.57 -17.53
CA GLY A 132 8.77 0.32 -17.38
C GLY A 132 8.16 -0.06 -18.72
N ILE A 133 7.37 -1.12 -18.72
CA ILE A 133 6.61 -1.58 -19.88
C ILE A 133 5.13 -1.51 -19.52
N ALA A 134 4.30 -1.09 -20.47
CA ALA A 134 2.85 -1.17 -20.36
C ALA A 134 2.24 -1.50 -21.72
N SER A 135 1.23 -2.36 -21.72
CA SER A 135 0.38 -2.64 -22.88
C SER A 135 -1.04 -2.17 -22.58
N GLN A 136 -1.67 -1.50 -23.55
CA GLN A 136 -3.04 -1.03 -23.46
C GLN A 136 -3.83 -1.51 -24.68
N PRO A 137 -4.99 -2.18 -24.50
CA PRO A 137 -5.86 -2.52 -25.61
C PRO A 137 -6.44 -1.27 -26.25
N LYS A 138 -6.58 -1.26 -27.58
CA LYS A 138 -7.19 -0.15 -28.33
C LYS A 138 -8.72 -0.12 -28.17
N LYS A 139 -9.32 -1.26 -27.85
CA LYS A 139 -10.77 -1.41 -27.67
C LYS A 139 -11.11 -1.52 -26.18
N LEU A 140 -11.97 -0.63 -25.71
CA LEU A 140 -12.54 -0.67 -24.36
C LEU A 140 -13.89 -1.39 -24.39
N ARG A 141 -14.07 -2.34 -23.47
CA ARG A 141 -15.38 -2.98 -23.27
C ARG A 141 -16.18 -2.19 -22.24
N LEU A 142 -17.29 -1.59 -22.68
CA LEU A 142 -18.23 -0.89 -21.80
C LEU A 142 -19.03 -1.89 -20.96
N ARG A 143 -19.59 -1.40 -19.85
CA ARG A 143 -20.48 -2.19 -18.98
C ARG A 143 -21.72 -2.74 -19.70
N THR A 144 -22.13 -2.07 -20.77
CA THR A 144 -23.22 -2.47 -21.68
C THR A 144 -22.82 -3.60 -22.63
N GLY A 145 -21.55 -4.03 -22.62
CA GLY A 145 -21.02 -5.06 -23.50
C GLY A 145 -20.53 -4.54 -24.85
N GLN A 146 -20.76 -3.26 -25.17
CA GLN A 146 -20.28 -2.63 -26.41
C GLN A 146 -18.75 -2.44 -26.36
N LEU A 147 -18.11 -2.67 -27.50
CA LEU A 147 -16.70 -2.35 -27.73
C LEU A 147 -16.61 -0.95 -28.34
N LEU A 148 -15.87 -0.07 -27.68
CA LEU A 148 -15.62 1.29 -28.15
C LEU A 148 -14.11 1.47 -28.32
N ASP A 149 -13.68 2.21 -29.34
CA ASP A 149 -12.28 2.56 -29.50
C ASP A 149 -11.85 3.55 -28.40
N ASP A 150 -10.74 3.27 -27.74
CA ASP A 150 -10.15 4.10 -26.69
C ASP A 150 -9.19 5.11 -27.31
N GLU A 151 -9.69 6.33 -27.54
CA GLU A 151 -8.92 7.46 -28.07
C GLU A 151 -7.68 7.78 -27.21
N PHE A 152 -7.71 7.44 -25.91
CA PHE A 152 -6.64 7.70 -24.97
C PHE A 152 -5.70 6.50 -24.77
N ALA A 153 -5.84 5.42 -25.54
CA ALA A 153 -5.07 4.19 -25.36
C ALA A 153 -3.55 4.42 -25.35
N THR A 154 -3.04 5.21 -26.31
CA THR A 154 -1.61 5.54 -26.38
C THR A 154 -1.16 6.35 -25.16
N ALA A 155 -1.93 7.38 -24.78
CA ALA A 155 -1.59 8.23 -23.64
C ALA A 155 -1.62 7.47 -22.31
N LYS A 156 -2.61 6.58 -22.13
CA LYS A 156 -2.68 5.65 -21.00
C LYS A 156 -1.47 4.71 -20.96
N ALA A 157 -1.07 4.14 -22.08
CA ALA A 157 0.10 3.27 -22.16
C ALA A 157 1.39 4.03 -21.78
N VAL A 158 1.56 5.29 -22.24
CA VAL A 158 2.73 6.12 -21.89
C VAL A 158 2.74 6.37 -20.38
N ALA A 159 1.63 6.83 -19.82
CA ALA A 159 1.52 7.15 -18.41
C ALA A 159 1.81 5.92 -17.52
N LYS A 160 1.26 4.75 -17.88
CA LYS A 160 1.53 3.49 -17.18
C LYS A 160 2.99 3.05 -17.30
N ALA A 161 3.59 3.13 -18.49
CA ALA A 161 4.99 2.79 -18.69
C ALA A 161 5.90 3.70 -17.85
N GLN A 162 5.65 5.00 -17.83
CA GLN A 162 6.36 5.96 -17.00
C GLN A 162 6.19 5.66 -15.51
N ARG A 163 4.97 5.39 -15.03
CA ARG A 163 4.71 4.98 -13.65
C ARG A 163 5.55 3.77 -13.26
N ASN A 164 5.56 2.74 -14.12
CA ASN A 164 6.28 1.50 -13.89
C ASN A 164 7.80 1.68 -13.91
N ALA A 165 8.32 2.65 -14.68
CA ALA A 165 9.73 2.98 -14.74
C ALA A 165 10.19 3.83 -13.52
N ILE A 166 9.40 4.84 -13.13
CA ILE A 166 9.73 5.81 -12.07
C ILE A 166 9.58 5.18 -10.68
N ARG A 167 8.47 4.46 -10.42
CA ARG A 167 8.15 3.91 -9.09
C ARG A 167 9.30 3.11 -8.44
N PRO A 168 9.99 2.18 -9.14
CA PRO A 168 11.09 1.42 -8.54
C PRO A 168 12.37 2.24 -8.30
N LEU A 169 12.51 3.43 -8.89
CA LEU A 169 13.62 4.34 -8.61
C LEU A 169 13.43 5.13 -7.32
N LEU A 170 12.18 5.28 -6.86
CA LEU A 170 11.88 6.02 -5.64
C LEU A 170 12.16 5.16 -4.41
N PRO A 171 12.91 5.66 -3.41
CA PRO A 171 13.13 4.96 -2.16
C PRO A 171 11.81 4.59 -1.47
N VAL A 172 11.67 3.35 -0.99
CA VAL A 172 10.45 2.86 -0.34
C VAL A 172 10.10 3.68 0.91
N THR A 173 11.11 4.19 1.63
CA THR A 173 10.94 5.09 2.77
C THR A 173 10.29 6.40 2.38
N LEU A 174 10.71 6.99 1.25
CA LEU A 174 10.11 8.19 0.69
C LEU A 174 8.67 7.93 0.29
N ILE A 175 8.38 6.85 -0.45
CA ILE A 175 7.01 6.49 -0.85
C ILE A 175 6.09 6.38 0.39
N LYS A 176 6.55 5.71 1.45
CA LYS A 176 5.78 5.57 2.69
C LYS A 176 5.56 6.91 3.40
N ALA A 177 6.59 7.74 3.49
CA ALA A 177 6.48 9.07 4.09
C ALA A 177 5.52 9.96 3.30
N TRP A 178 5.59 9.90 1.96
CA TRP A 178 4.76 10.66 1.05
C TRP A 178 3.29 10.24 1.13
N ILE A 179 3.04 8.92 1.13
CA ILE A 179 1.71 8.36 1.39
C ILE A 179 1.22 8.84 2.76
N ALA A 180 2.01 8.66 3.82
CA ALA A 180 1.61 9.05 5.16
C ALA A 180 1.31 10.56 5.25
N ALA A 181 2.06 11.40 4.56
CA ALA A 181 1.91 12.83 4.61
C ALA A 181 0.79 13.36 3.71
N LYS A 182 0.47 12.72 2.58
CA LYS A 182 -0.74 13.05 1.79
C LYS A 182 -2.01 12.53 2.45
N LEU A 183 -1.92 11.44 3.22
CA LEU A 183 -3.03 10.97 4.05
C LEU A 183 -3.22 11.81 5.31
N LYS A 184 -2.11 12.26 5.94
CA LYS A 184 -2.16 13.21 7.05
C LYS A 184 -2.53 14.61 6.56
N GLY A 185 -2.17 14.95 5.34
CA GLY A 185 -2.33 16.21 4.59
C GLY A 185 -3.77 16.66 4.30
N ALA A 186 -4.75 16.09 4.99
CA ALA A 186 -5.78 16.91 5.62
C ALA A 186 -5.21 17.88 6.70
N ASN A 187 -3.90 17.81 7.00
CA ASN A 187 -3.03 18.78 7.66
C ASN A 187 -1.53 18.35 7.59
N THR A 188 -0.72 19.15 6.90
CA THR A 188 0.76 19.36 7.02
C THR A 188 1.73 18.18 6.89
N LEU A 189 2.66 18.29 5.91
CA LEU A 189 3.88 17.49 5.77
C LEU A 189 4.93 17.91 6.82
N PRO A 190 5.59 16.97 7.54
CA PRO A 190 6.85 17.28 8.22
C PRO A 190 7.98 17.32 7.19
N ALA A 191 8.77 18.40 7.24
CA ALA A 191 9.96 18.57 6.40
C ALA A 191 10.97 17.43 6.62
N PRO A 192 11.71 17.01 5.59
CA PRO A 192 12.82 16.08 5.77
C PRO A 192 13.89 16.75 6.64
N THR A 193 14.17 16.17 7.81
CA THR A 193 15.34 16.50 8.61
C THR A 193 16.60 16.34 7.76
N PRO A 194 17.41 17.38 7.55
CA PRO A 194 18.71 17.21 6.92
C PRO A 194 19.59 16.31 7.80
N PRO A 195 20.48 15.49 7.20
CA PRO A 195 21.47 14.76 7.98
C PRO A 195 22.32 15.77 8.76
N ALA A 196 22.55 15.48 10.04
CA ALA A 196 23.37 16.28 10.92
C ALA A 196 24.71 16.60 10.23
N SER A 197 24.96 17.88 10.01
CA SER A 197 26.22 18.40 9.49
C SER A 197 27.34 17.91 10.41
N ALA A 198 28.14 16.96 9.92
CA ALA A 198 29.37 16.55 10.56
C ALA A 198 30.32 17.74 10.56
N ALA A 199 30.38 18.44 11.69
CA ALA A 199 31.44 19.40 11.97
C ALA A 199 32.78 18.65 11.91
N LEU A 200 33.67 19.10 11.04
CA LEU A 200 35.07 18.70 10.99
C LEU A 200 35.71 18.89 12.38
N PRO A 201 36.33 17.86 12.98
CA PRO A 201 37.25 18.09 14.08
C PRO A 201 38.62 18.52 13.52
N PRO A 202 39.33 19.46 14.19
CA PRO A 202 40.71 19.77 13.84
C PRO A 202 41.63 18.61 14.27
N ALA A 203 42.65 18.34 13.44
CA ALA A 203 43.68 17.35 13.74
C ALA A 203 44.47 17.72 15.01
N PRO A 204 44.89 16.70 15.80
CA PRO A 204 46.31 16.64 16.11
C PRO A 204 46.91 15.21 16.13
N SER A 205 48.15 15.15 15.64
CA SER A 205 49.29 14.26 15.96
C SER A 205 49.07 12.97 16.78
N ALA A 206 49.56 11.85 16.23
CA ALA A 206 49.82 10.55 16.88
C ALA A 206 51.22 10.53 17.57
N PRO A 207 51.66 9.40 18.18
CA PRO A 207 51.12 8.50 19.23
C PRO A 207 52.16 8.44 20.42
N PRO A 208 52.25 7.47 21.38
CA PRO A 208 51.68 6.11 21.46
C PRO A 208 51.25 5.56 22.85
N ALA A 209 50.82 4.29 22.83
CA ALA A 209 50.88 3.24 23.87
C ALA A 209 49.56 2.80 24.53
N ALA A 210 49.29 1.50 24.34
CA ALA A 210 48.67 0.51 25.23
C ALA A 210 47.36 0.83 25.97
N MET A 211 46.31 0.01 25.74
CA MET A 211 45.79 -0.96 26.72
C MET A 211 44.39 -1.51 26.33
N THR A 212 44.27 -2.84 26.49
CA THR A 212 43.12 -3.64 26.97
C THR A 212 41.84 -3.87 26.13
N PRO A 213 41.22 -5.07 26.26
CA PRO A 213 40.06 -5.51 25.48
C PRO A 213 38.72 -4.96 25.98
N ALA A 214 37.78 -4.87 25.04
CA ALA A 214 36.46 -4.26 25.17
C ALA A 214 35.53 -4.93 26.21
N PRO A 215 34.67 -4.15 26.91
CA PRO A 215 33.58 -4.71 27.68
C PRO A 215 32.40 -5.08 26.77
N VAL A 216 31.80 -6.22 27.08
CA VAL A 216 30.58 -6.76 26.50
C VAL A 216 29.43 -5.77 26.73
N GLN A 217 28.83 -5.26 25.64
CA GLN A 217 27.61 -4.46 25.73
C GLN A 217 26.45 -5.36 26.17
N SER A 218 25.98 -5.13 27.40
CA SER A 218 24.72 -5.66 27.91
C SER A 218 23.56 -4.98 27.18
N MET A 219 22.73 -5.78 26.50
CA MET A 219 21.50 -5.27 25.90
C MET A 219 20.50 -4.90 27.01
N SER A 220 20.29 -3.60 27.20
CA SER A 220 19.23 -3.09 28.07
C SER A 220 17.87 -3.32 27.41
N ALA A 221 16.95 -3.97 28.14
CA ALA A 221 15.58 -4.18 27.72
C ALA A 221 14.77 -2.86 27.82
N PRO A 222 13.89 -2.54 26.86
CA PRO A 222 12.95 -1.44 27.03
C PRO A 222 11.81 -1.88 27.96
N THR A 223 11.79 -1.32 29.16
CA THR A 223 10.69 -1.38 30.11
C THR A 223 9.59 -0.40 29.67
N HIS A 224 8.47 -0.93 29.18
CA HIS A 224 7.21 -0.18 29.12
C HIS A 224 6.45 -0.38 30.44
N GLY A 225 5.88 0.72 30.95
CA GLY A 225 5.30 0.82 32.30
C GLY A 225 4.18 -0.18 32.57
N ASN A 226 4.06 -0.54 33.86
CA ASN A 226 3.44 -1.74 34.44
C ASN A 226 4.26 -2.99 34.16
N GLY A 227 4.91 -3.54 35.19
CA GLY A 227 5.87 -4.66 35.09
C GLY A 227 5.29 -6.01 34.63
N ALA A 228 4.16 -6.02 33.92
CA ALA A 228 3.68 -7.14 33.14
C ALA A 228 4.49 -7.23 31.84
N TRP A 229 5.13 -8.38 31.63
CA TRP A 229 5.87 -8.63 30.40
C TRP A 229 4.89 -8.82 29.24
N HIS A 230 5.14 -8.14 28.12
CA HIS A 230 4.40 -8.32 26.87
C HIS A 230 5.39 -8.50 25.71
N PRO A 231 5.08 -9.37 24.73
CA PRO A 231 5.93 -9.57 23.58
C PRO A 231 5.93 -8.32 22.68
N SER A 232 7.12 -7.87 22.31
CA SER A 232 7.31 -6.84 21.29
C SER A 232 6.73 -7.27 19.93
N VAL A 233 6.44 -6.31 19.07
CA VAL A 233 5.97 -6.56 17.69
C VAL A 233 6.93 -7.47 16.92
N SER A 234 8.25 -7.36 17.17
CA SER A 234 9.27 -8.21 16.58
C SER A 234 9.19 -9.66 17.07
N GLN A 235 8.88 -9.87 18.36
CA GLN A 235 8.67 -11.19 18.95
C GLN A 235 7.41 -11.86 18.40
N VAL A 236 6.31 -11.12 18.28
CA VAL A 236 5.08 -11.63 17.65
C VAL A 236 5.34 -12.04 16.18
N LYS A 237 6.05 -11.21 15.41
CA LYS A 237 6.45 -11.54 14.03
C LYS A 237 7.33 -12.79 13.96
N ARG A 238 8.23 -12.99 14.93
CA ARG A 238 9.09 -14.18 15.00
C ARG A 238 8.27 -15.46 15.17
N VAL A 239 7.24 -15.46 16.01
CA VAL A 239 6.34 -16.62 16.19
C VAL A 239 5.68 -17.01 14.88
N PHE A 240 5.12 -16.03 14.16
CA PHE A 240 4.51 -16.30 12.85
C PHE A 240 5.54 -16.75 11.81
N GLY A 241 6.73 -16.13 11.77
CA GLY A 241 7.80 -16.53 10.85
C GLY A 241 8.26 -17.97 11.08
N LEU A 242 8.45 -18.38 12.34
CA LEU A 242 8.80 -19.75 12.70
C LEU A 242 7.70 -20.75 12.34
N ALA A 243 6.44 -20.38 12.54
CA ALA A 243 5.31 -21.26 12.23
C ALA A 243 5.12 -21.46 10.72
N PHE A 244 5.23 -20.39 9.92
CA PHE A 244 5.18 -20.50 8.47
C PHE A 244 6.37 -21.30 7.91
N GLY A 245 7.56 -21.17 8.51
CA GLY A 245 8.72 -21.97 8.14
C GLY A 245 8.55 -23.48 8.39
N ASN A 246 7.63 -23.87 9.28
CA ASN A 246 7.33 -25.26 9.62
C ASN A 246 5.99 -25.75 9.04
N ASN A 247 5.44 -25.09 8.01
CA ASN A 247 4.14 -25.41 7.40
C ASN A 247 2.94 -25.43 8.37
N VAL A 248 3.03 -24.70 9.48
CA VAL A 248 1.93 -24.60 10.45
C VAL A 248 0.93 -23.54 9.97
N SER A 249 -0.33 -23.94 9.79
CA SER A 249 -1.40 -23.02 9.37
C SER A 249 -1.74 -22.00 10.46
N ARG A 250 -2.28 -20.84 10.09
CA ARG A 250 -2.74 -19.82 11.07
C ARG A 250 -3.73 -20.34 12.11
N LYS A 251 -4.56 -21.31 11.74
CA LYS A 251 -5.53 -21.94 12.65
C LYS A 251 -4.81 -22.77 13.73
N GLN A 252 -3.84 -23.58 13.31
CA GLN A 252 -3.00 -24.36 14.21
C GLN A 252 -2.12 -23.49 15.11
N ILE A 253 -1.64 -22.34 14.62
CA ILE A 253 -0.91 -21.37 15.46
C ILE A 253 -1.80 -20.87 16.60
N LYS A 254 -3.06 -20.51 16.30
CA LYS A 254 -4.00 -20.03 17.34
C LYS A 254 -4.31 -21.11 18.36
N GLU A 255 -4.56 -22.34 17.92
CA GLU A 255 -4.78 -23.50 18.81
C GLU A 255 -3.57 -23.77 19.71
N LEU A 256 -2.35 -23.63 19.17
CA LEU A 256 -1.10 -23.87 19.88
C LEU A 256 -0.75 -22.72 20.86
N VAL A 257 -1.07 -21.47 20.51
CA VAL A 257 -0.96 -20.33 21.42
C VAL A 257 -2.00 -20.45 22.55
N LEU A 258 -3.22 -20.89 22.24
CA LEU A 258 -4.26 -21.12 23.23
C LEU A 258 -3.89 -22.24 24.21
N SER A 259 -3.30 -23.34 23.73
CA SER A 259 -2.94 -24.48 24.58
C SER A 259 -1.74 -24.21 25.50
N ILE A 260 -0.74 -23.43 25.05
CA ILE A 260 0.48 -23.16 25.82
C ILE A 260 0.37 -21.90 26.67
N CYS A 261 -0.27 -20.86 26.14
CA CYS A 261 -0.31 -19.54 26.75
C CYS A 261 -1.69 -19.17 27.32
N GLY A 262 -2.73 -19.96 27.08
CA GLY A 262 -4.09 -19.68 27.55
C GLY A 262 -4.75 -18.46 26.91
N VAL A 263 -4.18 -17.96 25.80
CA VAL A 263 -4.64 -16.75 25.10
C VAL A 263 -4.83 -17.03 23.61
N GLU A 264 -5.79 -16.37 22.97
CA GLU A 264 -6.05 -16.57 21.53
C GLU A 264 -5.08 -15.81 20.62
N ASP A 265 -4.44 -14.75 21.13
CA ASP A 265 -3.54 -13.89 20.38
C ASP A 265 -2.12 -13.91 20.97
N PRO A 266 -1.07 -14.21 20.17
CA PRO A 266 0.31 -14.17 20.63
C PRO A 266 0.78 -12.78 21.10
N ALA A 267 0.07 -11.69 20.77
CA ALA A 267 0.34 -10.36 21.31
C ALA A 267 -0.06 -10.21 22.80
N LEU A 268 -0.94 -11.09 23.30
CA LEU A 268 -1.47 -11.05 24.67
C LEU A 268 -0.72 -11.95 25.64
N ILE A 269 0.39 -12.56 25.21
CA ILE A 269 1.20 -13.42 26.09
C ILE A 269 1.78 -12.55 27.22
N SER A 270 1.44 -12.87 28.46
CA SER A 270 1.84 -12.09 29.65
C SER A 270 3.12 -12.62 30.32
N SER A 271 3.64 -13.76 29.86
CA SER A 271 4.81 -14.43 30.43
C SER A 271 5.89 -14.72 29.40
N ARG A 272 7.13 -14.29 29.70
CA ARG A 272 8.30 -14.54 28.88
C ARG A 272 8.57 -16.03 28.71
N THR A 273 8.39 -16.81 29.78
CA THR A 273 8.61 -18.26 29.77
C THR A 273 7.62 -18.96 28.84
N SER A 274 6.35 -18.53 28.82
CA SER A 274 5.34 -19.08 27.90
C SER A 274 5.68 -18.78 26.44
N TYR A 275 6.19 -17.57 26.15
CA TYR A 275 6.66 -17.20 24.80
C TYR A 275 7.88 -18.01 24.34
N GLU A 276 8.86 -18.22 25.22
CA GLU A 276 10.06 -19.00 24.88
C GLU A 276 9.71 -20.48 24.65
N ASN A 277 8.82 -21.05 25.48
CA ASN A 277 8.29 -22.40 25.31
C ASN A 277 7.53 -22.56 23.98
N LEU A 278 6.69 -21.58 23.63
CA LEU A 278 5.97 -21.53 22.35
C LEU A 278 6.94 -21.56 21.17
N CYS A 279 8.00 -20.75 21.21
CA CYS A 279 9.00 -20.71 20.15
C CYS A 279 9.75 -22.04 20.03
N ALA A 280 10.12 -22.66 21.15
CA ALA A 280 10.83 -23.94 21.18
C ALA A 280 9.99 -25.10 20.62
N ILE A 281 8.68 -25.12 20.91
CA ILE A 281 7.74 -26.14 20.40
C ILE A 281 7.58 -26.01 18.88
N ILE A 282 7.37 -24.78 18.38
CA ILE A 282 7.27 -24.51 16.93
C ILE A 282 8.58 -24.91 16.22
N GLN A 283 9.74 -24.62 16.82
CA GLN A 283 11.04 -24.98 16.25
C GLN A 283 11.31 -26.49 16.22
N ARG A 284 10.72 -27.26 17.13
CA ARG A 284 10.84 -28.73 17.15
C ARG A 284 9.85 -29.43 16.20
N GLY A 285 9.01 -28.67 15.48
CA GLY A 285 7.97 -29.23 14.62
C GLY A 285 6.85 -29.95 15.41
N GLY A 286 6.78 -29.73 16.73
CA GLY A 286 5.81 -30.39 17.59
C GLY A 286 4.46 -29.67 17.52
N LEU A 287 3.53 -30.21 16.73
CA LEU A 287 2.12 -29.98 17.01
C LEU A 287 1.75 -30.91 18.18
N PRO A 288 1.14 -30.41 19.26
CA PRO A 288 0.49 -31.30 20.21
C PRO A 288 -0.63 -32.04 19.47
N VAL A 289 -0.57 -33.37 19.50
CA VAL A 289 -1.68 -34.25 19.10
C VAL A 289 -2.78 -34.15 20.13
#